data_AF-A0A973BH98-F1
#
_entry.id   AF-A0A973BH98-F1
#
_cell.length_a   1.000
_cell.length_b   1.000
_cell.length_c   1.000
_cell.angle_alpha   90.00
_cell.angle_beta   90.00
_cell.angle_gamma   90.00
#
_symmetry.space_group_name_H-M   'P 1'
#
loop_
_entity.id
_entity.type
_entity.pdbx_description
1 polymer ?
#
loop_
_entity_poly.entity_id
_entity_poly.type
_entity_poly.pdbx_seq_one_letter_code
_entity_poly.pdbx_strand_id
1 'polypeptide(L)'
;MQKQEKLSPLKPNELKEFIEKNTYLIYEYINKEVLKNTAIINKAYFIKTIKDIFAKNSTLLINQNILPYSFFTLLGKNGKLDYTSLREDTINLSKINKESSSYYNYVKFSITEDLFIIELMQNKTGGMAIKEDIVKFKKEIFINKSGLDTFILKQKDKT
;
A
#
# COMPACT_ATOMS: atom_id res chain seq x y z
N MET A 1 10.58 22.81 -22.22
CA MET A 1 9.71 22.70 -21.02
C MET A 1 8.73 21.57 -21.25
N GLN A 2 8.92 20.42 -20.60
CA GLN A 2 7.97 19.30 -20.70
C GLN A 2 6.72 19.66 -19.88
N LYS A 3 5.56 19.70 -20.53
CA LYS A 3 4.26 19.79 -19.86
C LYS A 3 4.16 18.60 -18.90
N GLN A 4 4.09 18.85 -17.60
CA GLN A 4 3.59 17.85 -16.66
C GLN A 4 2.13 17.59 -17.04
N GLU A 5 1.85 16.45 -17.67
CA GLU A 5 0.48 15.95 -17.76
C GLU A 5 -0.04 15.80 -16.34
N LYS A 6 -1.03 16.62 -15.99
CA LYS A 6 -1.78 16.42 -14.75
C LYS A 6 -2.41 15.03 -14.84
N LEU A 7 -1.92 14.11 -14.01
CA LEU A 7 -2.57 12.83 -13.77
C LEU A 7 -3.97 13.10 -13.20
N SER A 8 -4.97 13.12 -14.06
CA SER A 8 -6.36 13.25 -13.62
C SER A 8 -6.81 11.95 -12.96
N PRO A 9 -7.52 11.99 -11.82
CA PRO A 9 -8.16 10.80 -11.27
C PRO A 9 -9.24 10.28 -12.23
N LEU A 10 -9.40 8.96 -12.31
CA LEU A 10 -10.51 8.36 -13.04
C LEU A 10 -11.83 8.66 -12.33
N LYS A 11 -12.95 8.69 -13.07
CA LYS A 11 -14.27 8.71 -12.43
C LYS A 11 -14.46 7.42 -11.62
N PRO A 12 -15.27 7.42 -10.55
CA PRO A 12 -15.36 6.25 -9.65
C PRO A 12 -15.75 4.94 -10.35
N ASN A 13 -16.67 4.99 -11.33
CA ASN A 13 -17.07 3.82 -12.11
C ASN A 13 -15.95 3.32 -13.04
N GLU A 14 -15.22 4.23 -13.68
CA GLU A 14 -14.09 3.89 -14.55
C GLU A 14 -12.94 3.28 -13.74
N LEU A 15 -12.67 3.82 -12.54
CA LEU A 15 -11.68 3.26 -11.62
C LEU A 15 -12.06 1.85 -11.17
N LYS A 16 -13.33 1.62 -10.82
CA LYS A 16 -13.82 0.29 -10.44
C LYS A 16 -13.64 -0.72 -11.57
N GLU A 17 -14.07 -0.39 -12.79
CA GLU A 17 -13.89 -1.25 -13.96
C GLU A 17 -12.41 -1.52 -14.26
N PHE A 18 -11.56 -0.50 -14.15
CA PHE A 18 -10.12 -0.66 -14.35
C PHE A 18 -9.54 -1.66 -13.36
N ILE A 19 -9.91 -1.56 -12.08
CA ILE A 19 -9.42 -2.46 -11.04
C ILE A 19 -9.92 -3.87 -11.26
N GLU A 20 -11.21 -4.07 -11.57
CA GLU A 20 -11.78 -5.39 -11.83
C GLU A 20 -11.06 -6.07 -13.01
N LYS A 21 -10.82 -5.35 -14.11
CA LYS A 21 -10.11 -5.87 -15.29
C LYS A 21 -8.63 -6.17 -15.03
N ASN A 22 -7.99 -5.42 -14.14
CA ASN A 22 -6.54 -5.50 -13.90
C ASN A 22 -6.16 -6.04 -12.51
N THR A 23 -7.10 -6.64 -11.76
CA THR A 23 -6.91 -7.00 -10.34
C THR A 23 -5.63 -7.82 -10.12
N TYR A 24 -5.39 -8.83 -10.96
CA TYR A 24 -4.20 -9.67 -10.85
C TYR A 24 -2.90 -8.89 -11.12
N LEU A 25 -2.89 -8.02 -12.13
CA LEU A 25 -1.71 -7.23 -12.50
C LEU A 25 -1.39 -6.16 -11.44
N ILE A 26 -2.43 -5.55 -10.85
CA ILE A 26 -2.27 -4.61 -9.73
C ILE A 26 -1.65 -5.34 -8.52
N TYR A 27 -2.17 -6.54 -8.20
CA TYR A 27 -1.60 -7.39 -7.15
C TYR A 27 -0.11 -7.71 -7.40
N GLU A 28 0.24 -8.08 -8.63
CA GLU A 28 1.62 -8.37 -8.99
C GLU A 28 2.50 -7.12 -8.89
N TYR A 29 2.04 -5.98 -9.40
CA TYR A 29 2.75 -4.71 -9.33
C TYR A 29 3.02 -4.30 -7.88
N ILE A 30 2.00 -4.42 -7.00
CA ILE A 30 2.14 -4.14 -5.56
C ILE A 30 3.27 -5.00 -4.97
N ASN A 31 3.31 -6.30 -5.22
CA ASN A 31 4.31 -7.17 -4.62
C ASN A 31 5.71 -7.07 -5.25
N LYS A 32 5.78 -6.85 -6.57
CA LYS A 32 7.04 -6.83 -7.32
C LYS A 32 7.74 -5.47 -7.29
N GLU A 33 6.98 -4.38 -7.26
CA GLU A 33 7.51 -3.02 -7.34
C GLU A 33 7.28 -2.23 -6.05
N VAL A 34 6.03 -2.11 -5.57
CA VAL A 34 5.70 -1.24 -4.42
C VAL A 34 6.27 -1.78 -3.11
N LEU A 35 6.04 -3.07 -2.83
CA LEU A 35 6.47 -3.74 -1.59
C LEU A 35 7.80 -4.48 -1.77
N LYS A 36 8.52 -4.23 -2.86
CA LYS A 36 9.76 -4.92 -3.18
C LYS A 36 10.71 -4.89 -1.99
N ASN A 37 11.21 -6.07 -1.62
CA ASN A 37 12.10 -6.28 -0.47
C ASN A 37 11.56 -5.78 0.89
N THR A 38 10.28 -5.43 0.99
CA THR A 38 9.69 -4.81 2.17
C THR A 38 8.60 -5.67 2.78
N ALA A 39 7.61 -6.04 1.97
CA ALA A 39 6.46 -6.82 2.40
C ALA A 39 5.99 -7.76 1.30
N ILE A 40 5.06 -8.66 1.64
CA ILE A 40 4.26 -9.41 0.66
C ILE A 40 2.81 -9.33 1.11
N ILE A 41 1.92 -8.88 0.22
CA ILE A 41 0.47 -8.99 0.45
C ILE A 41 -0.03 -10.31 -0.13
N ASN A 42 -0.88 -10.99 0.63
CA ASN A 42 -1.56 -12.20 0.21
C ASN A 42 -2.62 -11.88 -0.86
N LYS A 43 -2.71 -12.72 -1.90
CA LYS A 43 -3.64 -12.52 -3.01
C LYS A 43 -5.11 -12.53 -2.59
N ALA A 44 -5.51 -13.50 -1.76
CA ALA A 44 -6.89 -13.63 -1.31
C ALA A 44 -7.30 -12.43 -0.44
N TYR A 45 -6.40 -12.01 0.46
CA TYR A 45 -6.58 -10.80 1.26
C TYR A 45 -6.73 -9.56 0.37
N PHE A 46 -5.80 -9.32 -0.56
CA PHE A 46 -5.86 -8.19 -1.49
C PHE A 46 -7.20 -8.12 -2.25
N ILE A 47 -7.65 -9.24 -2.84
CA ILE A 47 -8.90 -9.31 -3.61
C ILE A 47 -10.12 -9.01 -2.71
N LYS A 48 -10.13 -9.54 -1.48
CA LYS A 48 -11.21 -9.26 -0.53
C LYS A 48 -11.23 -7.78 -0.16
N THR A 49 -10.08 -7.24 0.22
CA THR A 49 -9.97 -5.87 0.72
C THR A 49 -10.29 -4.83 -0.35
N ILE A 50 -9.84 -5.04 -1.60
CA ILE A 50 -10.19 -4.11 -2.68
C ILE A 50 -11.69 -4.08 -2.92
N LYS A 51 -12.37 -5.24 -2.92
CA LYS A 51 -13.84 -5.31 -3.03
C LYS A 51 -14.53 -4.58 -1.87
N ASP A 52 -14.08 -4.81 -0.64
CA ASP A 52 -14.63 -4.18 0.56
C ASP A 52 -14.47 -2.64 0.52
N ILE A 53 -13.33 -2.14 0.05
CA ILE A 53 -13.07 -0.71 -0.11
C ILE A 53 -14.05 -0.08 -1.10
N PHE A 54 -14.24 -0.67 -2.28
CA PHE A 54 -15.14 -0.12 -3.30
C PHE A 54 -16.62 -0.32 -2.97
N ALA A 55 -16.98 -1.32 -2.17
CA ALA A 55 -18.33 -1.46 -1.66
C ALA A 55 -18.69 -0.35 -0.66
N LYS A 56 -17.72 0.09 0.16
CA LYS A 56 -17.92 1.13 1.19
C LYS A 56 -17.73 2.56 0.67
N ASN A 57 -16.82 2.76 -0.28
CA ASN A 57 -16.43 4.07 -0.80
C ASN A 57 -16.72 4.16 -2.30
N SER A 58 -17.99 4.25 -2.68
CA SER A 58 -18.42 4.31 -4.08
C SER A 58 -17.97 5.57 -4.84
N THR A 59 -17.46 6.58 -4.13
CA THR A 59 -17.02 7.88 -4.69
C THR A 59 -15.50 8.08 -4.66
N LEU A 60 -14.73 7.03 -4.40
CA LEU A 60 -13.27 7.11 -4.31
C LEU A 60 -12.67 7.65 -5.62
N LEU A 61 -12.09 8.85 -5.58
CA LEU A 61 -11.42 9.49 -6.71
C LEU A 61 -9.90 9.33 -6.54
N ILE A 62 -9.35 8.25 -7.09
CA ILE A 62 -7.91 7.97 -7.02
C ILE A 62 -7.38 7.72 -8.43
N ASN A 63 -6.21 8.29 -8.74
CA ASN A 63 -5.52 7.97 -9.98
C ASN A 63 -4.97 6.53 -9.92
N GLN A 64 -5.13 5.77 -11.01
CA GLN A 64 -4.75 4.36 -11.08
C GLN A 64 -3.28 4.08 -10.74
N ASN A 65 -2.34 4.97 -11.07
CA ASN A 65 -0.92 4.80 -10.72
C ASN A 65 -0.62 5.08 -9.25
N ILE A 66 -1.51 5.82 -8.57
CA ILE A 66 -1.42 6.12 -7.13
C ILE A 66 -2.13 5.04 -6.31
N LEU A 67 -3.14 4.38 -6.88
CA LEU A 67 -3.93 3.32 -6.24
C LEU A 67 -3.08 2.25 -5.52
N PRO A 68 -2.00 1.69 -6.11
CA PRO A 68 -1.17 0.69 -5.43
C PRO A 68 -0.60 1.16 -4.08
N TYR A 69 -0.36 2.46 -3.94
CA TYR A 69 0.16 3.08 -2.72
C TYR A 69 -0.97 3.47 -1.78
N SER A 70 -2.01 4.14 -2.29
CA SER A 70 -3.18 4.55 -1.50
C SER A 70 -3.98 3.38 -0.96
N PHE A 71 -3.92 2.22 -1.61
CA PHE A 71 -4.51 0.98 -1.11
C PHE A 71 -4.14 0.75 0.36
N PHE A 72 -2.87 0.93 0.72
CA PHE A 72 -2.39 0.71 2.09
C PHE A 72 -2.90 1.76 3.07
N THR A 73 -3.05 3.03 2.64
CA THR A 73 -3.59 4.10 3.50
C THR A 73 -5.08 3.92 3.79
N LEU A 74 -5.78 3.11 2.99
CA LEU A 74 -7.20 2.77 3.17
C LEU A 74 -7.41 1.54 4.08
N LEU A 75 -6.33 0.88 4.52
CA LEU A 75 -6.41 -0.27 5.40
C LEU A 75 -6.55 0.14 6.87
N GLY A 76 -7.18 -0.72 7.65
CA GLY A 76 -7.29 -0.54 9.10
C GLY A 76 -7.88 0.82 9.47
N LYS A 77 -7.19 1.54 10.37
CA LYS A 77 -7.55 2.91 10.75
C LYS A 77 -6.62 3.90 10.05
N ASN A 78 -6.94 4.25 8.81
CA ASN A 78 -6.18 5.19 7.97
C ASN A 78 -4.71 4.77 7.79
N GLY A 79 -4.49 3.52 7.37
CA GLY A 79 -3.16 2.96 7.14
C GLY A 79 -2.46 2.43 8.39
N LYS A 80 -3.11 2.51 9.55
CA LYS A 80 -2.63 1.88 10.78
C LYS A 80 -3.17 0.45 10.90
N LEU A 81 -2.26 -0.52 10.98
CA LEU A 81 -2.58 -1.94 11.22
C LEU A 81 -1.79 -2.47 12.41
N ASP A 82 -2.51 -3.03 13.38
CA ASP A 82 -1.88 -3.66 14.57
C ASP A 82 -1.03 -4.86 14.17
N TYR A 83 0.01 -5.15 14.95
CA TYR A 83 0.93 -6.25 14.63
C TYR A 83 0.20 -7.60 14.49
N THR A 84 -0.87 -7.81 15.25
CA THR A 84 -1.70 -9.02 15.19
C THR A 84 -2.43 -9.20 13.87
N SER A 85 -2.55 -8.14 13.06
CA SER A 85 -3.17 -8.15 11.74
C SER A 85 -2.16 -8.46 10.62
N LEU A 86 -0.85 -8.54 10.93
CA LEU A 86 0.23 -8.74 9.97
C LEU A 86 0.69 -10.19 9.99
N ARG A 87 0.23 -10.96 9.00
CA ARG A 87 0.38 -12.42 8.92
C ARG A 87 0.61 -12.85 7.48
N GLU A 88 0.95 -14.12 7.29
CA GLU A 88 1.17 -14.70 5.96
C GLU A 88 -0.09 -14.70 5.08
N ASP A 89 -1.27 -14.81 5.70
CA ASP A 89 -2.57 -14.76 5.04
C ASP A 89 -3.09 -13.33 4.82
N THR A 90 -2.36 -12.30 5.29
CA THR A 90 -2.70 -10.88 5.11
C THR A 90 -1.56 -10.08 4.47
N ILE A 91 -0.80 -9.29 5.23
CA ILE A 91 0.40 -8.57 4.82
C ILE A 91 1.55 -9.08 5.70
N ASN A 92 2.53 -9.69 5.06
CA ASN A 92 3.70 -10.25 5.71
C ASN A 92 4.88 -9.26 5.62
N LEU A 93 5.30 -8.73 6.78
CA LEU A 93 6.44 -7.80 6.92
C LEU A 93 7.75 -8.49 7.33
N SER A 94 7.84 -9.82 7.23
CA SER A 94 9.02 -10.59 7.67
C SER A 94 10.34 -10.13 7.06
N LYS A 95 10.32 -9.47 5.89
CA LYS A 95 11.52 -8.93 5.23
C LYS A 95 12.14 -7.76 6.02
N ILE A 96 11.33 -6.86 6.56
CA ILE A 96 11.80 -5.71 7.36
C ILE A 96 11.72 -5.91 8.87
N ASN A 97 10.91 -6.87 9.33
CA ASN A 97 10.82 -7.19 10.76
C ASN A 97 12.19 -7.62 11.33
N LYS A 98 13.03 -8.28 10.52
CA LYS A 98 14.39 -8.66 10.91
C LYS A 98 15.32 -7.46 11.10
N GLU A 99 15.07 -6.36 10.38
CA GLU A 99 15.85 -5.12 10.48
C GLU A 99 15.44 -4.29 11.71
N SER A 100 14.16 -4.38 12.12
CA SER A 100 13.68 -3.88 13.40
C SER A 100 14.11 -4.83 14.52
N SER A 101 15.37 -4.72 14.95
CA SER A 101 15.99 -5.51 16.04
C SER A 101 15.26 -5.47 17.41
N SER A 102 14.11 -4.78 17.50
CA SER A 102 13.24 -4.75 18.68
C SER A 102 11.75 -4.84 18.30
N TYR A 103 10.91 -5.24 19.26
CA TYR A 103 9.45 -5.34 19.12
C TYR A 103 8.80 -4.05 18.59
N TYR A 104 7.82 -4.19 17.69
CA TYR A 104 6.90 -3.14 17.25
C TYR A 104 5.46 -3.55 17.54
N ASN A 105 4.54 -2.60 17.65
CA ASN A 105 3.16 -2.83 18.01
C ASN A 105 2.18 -2.66 16.84
N TYR A 106 2.53 -1.84 15.85
CA TYR A 106 1.72 -1.65 14.64
C TYR A 106 2.57 -1.17 13.47
N VAL A 107 2.06 -1.32 12.25
CA VAL A 107 2.61 -0.66 11.06
C VAL A 107 1.74 0.53 10.69
N LYS A 108 2.37 1.60 10.20
CA LYS A 108 1.69 2.77 9.65
C LYS A 108 2.10 2.95 8.19
N PHE A 109 1.11 3.03 7.34
CA PHE A 109 1.23 3.38 5.93
C PHE A 109 0.73 4.81 5.74
N SER A 110 1.53 5.65 5.09
CA SER A 110 1.13 7.02 4.76
C SER A 110 1.65 7.44 3.39
N ILE A 111 1.02 8.46 2.84
CA ILE A 111 1.51 9.18 1.67
C ILE A 111 1.76 10.62 2.09
N THR A 112 2.92 11.15 1.75
CA THR A 112 3.28 12.56 1.95
C THR A 112 3.93 13.04 0.67
N GLU A 113 3.29 14.02 0.01
CA GLU A 113 3.69 14.48 -1.32
C GLU A 113 3.78 13.31 -2.32
N ASP A 114 4.97 13.02 -2.83
CA ASP A 114 5.26 11.96 -3.78
C ASP A 114 5.92 10.72 -3.12
N LEU A 115 5.88 10.63 -1.79
CA LEU A 115 6.44 9.52 -1.03
C LEU A 115 5.36 8.64 -0.43
N PHE A 116 5.48 7.33 -0.66
CA PHE A 116 4.81 6.31 0.13
C PHE A 116 5.74 5.87 1.26
N ILE A 117 5.23 5.91 2.49
CA ILE A 117 6.02 5.68 3.71
C ILE A 117 5.45 4.49 4.46
N ILE A 118 6.34 3.60 4.89
CA ILE A 118 6.05 2.44 5.74
C ILE A 118 6.84 2.60 7.04
N GLU A 119 6.14 2.67 8.16
CA GLU A 119 6.75 2.83 9.49
C GLU A 119 6.36 1.65 10.39
N LEU A 120 7.34 0.99 11.00
CA LEU A 120 7.10 0.05 12.10
C LEU A 120 7.15 0.84 13.40
N MET A 121 6.02 0.88 14.11
CA MET A 121 5.81 1.75 15.25
C MET A 121 5.71 0.95 16.54
N GLN A 122 6.38 1.43 17.58
CA GLN A 122 6.26 0.92 18.93
C GLN A 122 5.47 1.93 19.78
N ASN A 123 4.26 1.54 20.20
CA ASN A 123 3.51 2.25 21.25
C ASN A 123 3.86 1.70 22.65
N LYS A 124 3.32 2.33 23.69
CA LYS A 124 3.57 1.89 25.07
C LYS A 124 2.89 0.53 25.36
N THR A 125 3.67 -0.48 25.72
CA THR A 125 3.18 -1.73 26.34
C THR A 125 3.99 -2.03 27.60
N GLY A 126 3.43 -1.67 28.78
CA GLY A 126 3.93 -2.05 30.11
C GLY A 126 5.03 -1.17 30.74
N GLY A 127 4.83 -0.79 32.01
CA GLY A 127 5.87 -0.35 32.97
C GLY A 127 6.55 1.02 32.78
N MET A 128 6.91 1.43 31.56
CA MET A 128 7.65 2.67 31.32
C MET A 128 6.85 3.70 30.52
N ALA A 129 6.87 4.96 30.98
CA ALA A 129 6.13 6.05 30.39
C ALA A 129 6.86 6.65 29.17
N ILE A 130 6.77 5.97 28.02
CA ILE A 130 7.06 6.62 26.74
C ILE A 130 5.85 7.50 26.42
N LYS A 131 6.07 8.81 26.27
CA LYS A 131 5.00 9.81 26.05
C LYS A 131 4.47 9.77 24.62
N GLU A 132 5.25 9.26 23.68
CA GLU A 132 4.99 9.31 22.24
C GLU A 132 5.36 7.98 21.58
N ASP A 133 4.75 7.69 20.42
CA ASP A 133 5.06 6.49 19.65
C ASP A 133 6.48 6.60 19.05
N ILE A 134 7.22 5.50 19.05
CA ILE A 134 8.59 5.44 18.51
C ILE A 134 8.57 4.79 17.14
N VAL A 135 9.22 5.41 16.16
CA VAL A 135 9.51 4.81 14.85
C VAL A 135 10.70 3.86 15.00
N LYS A 136 10.46 2.56 14.90
CA LYS A 136 11.51 1.52 14.98
C LYS A 136 12.19 1.28 13.64
N PHE A 137 11.43 1.48 12.57
CA PHE A 137 11.90 1.36 11.20
C PHE A 137 11.08 2.28 10.31
N LYS A 138 11.73 2.86 9.31
CA LYS A 138 11.09 3.72 8.30
C LYS A 138 11.63 3.37 6.92
N LYS A 139 10.71 3.16 5.98
CA LYS A 139 11.03 3.04 4.54
C LYS A 139 10.24 4.09 3.77
N GLU A 140 10.94 4.82 2.92
CA GLU A 140 10.36 5.78 1.99
C GLU A 140 10.51 5.26 0.55
N ILE A 141 9.44 5.39 -0.23
CA ILE A 141 9.34 4.87 -1.59
C ILE A 141 8.75 5.98 -2.45
N PHE A 142 9.48 6.41 -3.48
CA PHE A 142 8.96 7.37 -4.45
C PHE A 142 7.81 6.76 -5.25
N ILE A 143 6.69 7.49 -5.33
CA ILE A 143 5.52 7.10 -6.08
C ILE A 143 5.82 7.22 -7.57
N ASN A 144 5.75 6.08 -8.27
CA ASN A 144 5.89 6.07 -9.72
C ASN A 144 4.55 6.42 -10.38
N LYS A 145 4.43 7.67 -10.81
CA LYS A 145 3.21 8.25 -11.42
C LYS A 145 2.79 7.60 -12.75
N SER A 146 3.60 6.74 -13.36
CA SER A 146 3.25 5.96 -14.55
C SER A 146 3.55 4.46 -14.40
N GLY A 147 3.90 4.02 -13.19
CA GLY A 147 4.49 2.72 -12.96
C GLY A 147 3.52 1.56 -13.22
N LEU A 148 2.27 1.68 -12.76
CA LEU A 148 1.27 0.65 -12.96
C LEU A 148 0.89 0.52 -14.43
N ASP A 149 0.70 1.64 -15.13
CA ASP A 149 0.36 1.62 -16.55
C ASP A 149 1.47 1.00 -17.39
N THR A 150 2.70 1.42 -17.14
CA THR A 150 3.89 0.83 -17.78
C THR A 150 3.99 -0.66 -17.50
N PHE A 151 3.68 -1.08 -16.27
CA PHE A 151 3.70 -2.49 -15.88
C PHE A 151 2.63 -3.29 -16.64
N ILE A 152 1.38 -2.80 -16.70
CA ILE A 152 0.28 -3.46 -17.40
C ILE A 152 0.56 -3.56 -18.89
N LEU A 153 1.03 -2.48 -19.53
CA LEU A 153 1.37 -2.46 -20.96
C LEU A 153 2.42 -3.52 -21.29
N LYS A 154 3.51 -3.59 -20.52
CA LYS A 154 4.56 -4.59 -20.71
C LYS A 154 4.11 -6.04 -20.57
N GLN A 155 3.04 -6.31 -19.83
CA GLN A 155 2.49 -7.67 -19.71
C GLN A 155 1.55 -7.99 -20.87
N LYS A 156 0.81 -7.00 -21.39
CA LYS A 156 -0.03 -7.18 -22.58
C LYS A 156 0.81 -7.46 -23.83
N ASP A 157 1.98 -6.83 -23.97
CA ASP A 157 2.90 -7.09 -25.09
C ASP A 157 3.55 -8.49 -25.02
N LYS A 158 3.44 -9.19 -23.89
CA LYS A 158 3.97 -10.55 -23.70
C LYS A 158 2.92 -11.65 -23.85
N THR A 159 1.67 -11.27 -24.09
CA THR A 159 0.53 -12.20 -24.25
C THR A 159 0.12 -12.23 -25.72
#